data_AF-A0A924ABD1-F1
#
_entry.id   AF-A0A924ABD1-F1
#
_cell.length_a   1.000
_cell.length_b   1.000
_cell.length_c   1.000
_cell.angle_alpha   90.00
_cell.angle_beta   90.00
_cell.angle_gamma   90.00
#
_symmetry.space_group_name_H-M   'P 1'
#
loop_
_entity.id
_entity.type
_entity.pdbx_description
1 polymer ?
#
loop_
_entity_poly.entity_id
_entity_poly.type
_entity_poly.pdbx_seq_one_letter_code
_entity_poly.pdbx_strand_id
1 'polypeptide(L)'
;KHSGFDYGAIDKAIKYNDKMEEKGKEKRRGASTISQQTAKNVFLWPGRSYIRKAFEVYFTVLIETFWSKERIMIVYLNVIEFGDGVYGCEAAAQDYLHKSAKQLTASDAALMGIVLPSPLKFSIASPSPYIRGRQAWCLQQMKYWGMHLNYNKYDKKEPEAEKPLPKKRKSKSSS
;
A
#
# COMPACT_ATOMS: atom_id res chain seq x y z
N LYS A 1 9.42 1.29 10.51
CA LYS A 1 8.11 1.38 11.22
C LYS A 1 7.77 2.87 11.35
N HIS A 2 6.50 3.26 11.23
CA HIS A 2 6.06 4.64 11.45
C HIS A 2 4.91 4.65 12.48
N SER A 3 4.69 5.76 13.17
CA SER A 3 3.62 5.94 14.16
C SER A 3 2.42 6.65 13.53
N GLY A 4 1.80 6.01 12.53
CA GLY A 4 0.69 6.60 11.77
C GLY A 4 1.06 7.55 10.63
N PHE A 5 2.23 8.18 10.66
CA PHE A 5 2.68 9.13 9.62
C PHE A 5 4.08 8.80 9.11
N ASP A 6 4.24 8.74 7.80
CA ASP A 6 5.55 8.59 7.15
C ASP A 6 6.07 9.96 6.67
N TYR A 7 6.79 10.66 7.55
CA TYR A 7 7.35 11.98 7.26
C TYR A 7 8.30 11.97 6.05
N GLY A 8 9.04 10.87 5.85
CA GLY A 8 9.90 10.72 4.68
C GLY A 8 9.11 10.58 3.38
N ALA A 9 7.97 9.90 3.41
CA ALA A 9 7.05 9.84 2.28
C ALA A 9 6.37 11.19 2.02
N ILE A 10 6.02 11.94 3.06
CA ILE A 10 5.43 13.29 2.96
C ILE A 10 6.42 14.24 2.27
N ASP A 11 7.67 14.33 2.74
CA ASP A 11 8.70 15.17 2.13
C ASP A 11 8.94 14.83 0.66
N LYS A 12 9.04 13.53 0.34
CA LYS A 12 9.17 13.05 -1.05
C LYS A 12 7.95 13.41 -1.91
N ALA A 13 6.75 13.36 -1.35
CA ALA A 13 5.52 13.73 -2.06
C ALA A 13 5.48 15.23 -2.34
N ILE A 14 5.85 16.07 -1.37
CA ILE A 14 5.96 17.54 -1.53
C ILE A 14 6.95 17.86 -2.66
N LYS A 15 8.20 17.41 -2.55
CA LYS A 15 9.24 17.62 -3.58
C LYS A 15 8.83 17.16 -4.97
N TYR A 16 8.10 16.04 -5.06
CA TYR A 16 7.58 15.55 -6.33
C TYR A 16 6.49 16.46 -6.89
N ASN A 17 5.56 16.88 -6.04
CA ASN A 17 4.42 17.72 -6.40
C ASN A 17 4.85 19.11 -6.85
N ASP A 18 5.82 19.72 -6.15
CA ASP A 18 6.40 21.01 -6.51
C ASP A 18 7.07 20.94 -7.89
N LYS A 19 7.89 19.90 -8.11
CA LYS A 19 8.55 19.66 -9.41
C LYS A 19 7.56 19.38 -10.56
N MET A 20 6.39 18.80 -10.28
CA MET A 20 5.36 18.63 -11.31
C MET A 20 4.65 19.95 -11.60
N GLU A 21 4.42 20.77 -10.58
CA GLU A 21 3.82 22.10 -10.67
C GLU A 21 4.70 23.07 -11.47
N GLU A 22 6.00 23.11 -11.21
CA GLU A 22 7.00 23.83 -12.02
C GLU A 22 6.96 23.43 -13.51
N LYS A 23 6.55 22.19 -13.80
CA LYS A 23 6.45 21.64 -15.16
C LYS A 23 5.05 21.78 -15.76
N GLY A 24 4.13 22.48 -15.09
CA GLY A 24 2.74 22.63 -15.53
C GLY A 24 1.95 21.32 -15.58
N LYS A 25 2.34 20.30 -14.78
CA LYS A 25 1.70 18.98 -14.76
C LYS A 25 0.81 18.82 -13.54
N GLU A 26 -0.43 18.40 -13.76
CA GLU A 26 -1.43 18.16 -12.68
C GLU A 26 -1.18 16.90 -11.85
N LYS A 27 -0.12 16.13 -12.15
CA LYS A 27 0.13 14.85 -11.51
C LYS A 27 0.63 15.04 -10.08
N ARG A 28 -0.19 14.68 -9.09
CA ARG A 28 0.17 14.70 -7.67
C ARG A 28 0.43 13.29 -7.11
N ARG A 29 1.31 13.18 -6.12
CA ARG A 29 1.52 11.99 -5.27
C ARG A 29 0.95 12.24 -3.88
N GLY A 30 0.29 11.23 -3.34
CA GLY A 30 -0.10 11.17 -1.92
C GLY A 30 0.98 10.50 -1.07
N ALA A 31 0.89 10.70 0.25
CA ALA A 31 1.77 10.10 1.26
C ALA A 31 0.99 9.49 2.43
N SER A 32 -0.32 9.27 2.26
CA SER A 32 -1.15 8.72 3.34
C SER A 32 -0.76 7.28 3.67
N THR A 33 -0.61 6.99 4.95
CA THR A 33 -0.31 5.64 5.46
C THR A 33 -1.55 4.75 5.49
N ILE A 34 -1.36 3.46 5.77
CA ILE A 34 -2.48 2.52 5.96
C ILE A 34 -3.35 2.92 7.17
N SER A 35 -2.72 3.41 8.25
CA SER A 35 -3.44 3.87 9.45
C SER A 35 -4.31 5.08 9.15
N GLN A 36 -3.80 6.05 8.37
CA GLN A 36 -4.59 7.18 7.89
C GLN A 36 -5.76 6.76 7.01
N GLN A 37 -5.53 5.81 6.10
CA GLN A 37 -6.61 5.27 5.27
C GLN A 37 -7.66 4.52 6.08
N THR A 38 -7.24 3.78 7.11
CA THR A 38 -8.13 3.10 8.05
C THR A 38 -8.99 4.12 8.80
N ALA A 39 -8.37 5.15 9.38
CA ALA A 39 -9.10 6.22 10.06
C ALA A 39 -10.14 6.88 9.14
N LYS A 40 -9.74 7.17 7.89
CA LYS A 40 -10.61 7.78 6.88
C LYS A 40 -11.81 6.90 6.51
N ASN A 41 -11.63 5.58 6.38
CA ASN A 41 -12.69 4.69 5.94
C ASN A 41 -13.62 4.24 7.09
N VAL A 42 -13.11 4.17 8.33
CA VAL A 42 -13.90 3.71 9.49
C VAL A 42 -14.66 4.84 10.17
N PHE A 43 -14.03 6.02 10.34
CA PHE A 43 -14.56 7.07 11.23
C PHE A 43 -15.07 8.31 10.52
N LEU A 44 -14.77 8.48 9.22
CA LEU A 44 -15.12 9.69 8.49
C LEU A 44 -16.12 9.39 7.38
N TRP A 45 -17.00 10.35 7.10
CA TRP A 45 -17.96 10.32 5.99
C TRP A 45 -17.23 10.38 4.62
N PRO A 46 -17.86 10.42 3.44
CA PRO A 46 -17.18 10.76 2.18
C PRO A 46 -16.98 12.28 1.99
N GLY A 47 -15.90 12.73 1.33
CA GLY A 47 -15.70 14.16 1.01
C GLY A 47 -14.27 14.70 1.22
N ARG A 48 -14.05 15.96 0.84
CA ARG A 48 -12.76 16.66 0.98
C ARG A 48 -12.96 17.99 1.74
N SER A 49 -12.30 18.13 2.89
CA SER A 49 -12.31 19.36 3.71
C SER A 49 -11.09 19.35 4.64
N TYR A 50 -10.56 20.53 4.97
CA TYR A 50 -9.48 20.68 5.94
C TYR A 50 -9.89 20.24 7.36
N ILE A 51 -11.13 20.53 7.75
CA ILE A 51 -11.69 20.09 9.05
C ILE A 51 -11.71 18.57 9.12
N ARG A 52 -12.21 17.93 8.06
CA ARG A 52 -12.20 16.48 7.91
C ARG A 52 -10.76 15.92 7.97
N LYS A 53 -9.79 16.61 7.36
CA LYS A 53 -8.38 16.19 7.41
C LYS A 53 -7.80 16.29 8.83
N ALA A 54 -8.21 17.28 9.62
CA ALA A 54 -7.82 17.37 11.03
C ALA A 54 -8.37 16.19 11.84
N PHE A 55 -9.63 15.80 11.62
CA PHE A 55 -10.18 14.58 12.23
C PHE A 55 -9.45 13.31 11.78
N GLU A 56 -9.05 13.21 10.51
CA GLU A 56 -8.24 12.07 10.03
C GLU A 56 -6.94 11.95 10.83
N VAL A 57 -6.25 13.07 11.08
CA VAL A 57 -5.02 13.09 11.90
C VAL A 57 -5.32 12.64 13.33
N TYR A 58 -6.36 13.21 13.95
CA TYR A 58 -6.77 12.85 15.32
C TYR A 58 -7.07 11.36 15.48
N PHE A 59 -7.93 10.80 14.63
CA PHE A 59 -8.27 9.37 14.68
C PHE A 59 -7.08 8.48 14.31
N THR A 60 -6.18 8.91 13.43
CA THR A 60 -4.95 8.17 13.14
C THR A 60 -4.09 8.00 14.38
N VAL A 61 -3.90 9.06 15.17
CA VAL A 61 -3.16 9.01 16.43
C VAL A 61 -3.83 8.08 17.43
N LEU A 62 -5.15 8.15 17.57
CA LEU A 62 -5.90 7.25 18.47
C LEU A 62 -5.73 5.78 18.08
N ILE A 63 -5.95 5.45 16.81
CA ILE A 63 -5.79 4.07 16.31
C ILE A 63 -4.38 3.56 16.55
N GLU A 64 -3.36 4.38 16.27
CA GLU A 64 -1.96 4.01 16.46
C GLU A 64 -1.57 3.84 17.94
N THR A 65 -2.28 4.50 18.85
CA THR A 65 -2.06 4.40 20.29
C THR A 65 -2.69 3.13 20.85
N PHE A 66 -3.90 2.79 20.40
CA PHE A 66 -4.68 1.71 21.00
C PHE A 66 -4.64 0.39 20.23
N TRP A 67 -4.33 0.40 18.93
CA TRP A 67 -4.37 -0.80 18.09
C TRP A 67 -2.97 -1.23 17.66
N SER A 68 -2.73 -2.55 17.69
CA SER A 68 -1.51 -3.13 17.10
C SER A 68 -1.48 -2.96 15.59
N LYS A 69 -0.28 -2.99 14.99
CA LYS A 69 -0.13 -2.90 13.52
C LYS A 69 -0.90 -3.99 12.77
N GLU A 70 -0.97 -5.18 13.35
CA GLU A 70 -1.75 -6.28 12.82
C GLU A 70 -3.25 -5.95 12.83
N ARG A 71 -3.77 -5.45 13.95
CA ARG A 71 -5.18 -5.04 14.05
C ARG A 71 -5.54 -3.95 13.05
N ILE A 72 -4.67 -2.95 12.88
CA ILE A 72 -4.84 -1.88 11.89
C ILE A 72 -4.94 -2.48 10.48
N MET A 73 -4.02 -3.39 10.13
CA MET A 73 -4.02 -4.04 8.82
C MET A 73 -5.28 -4.88 8.60
N ILE A 74 -5.73 -5.66 9.60
CA ILE A 74 -6.95 -6.46 9.50
C ILE A 74 -8.16 -5.57 9.26
N VAL A 75 -8.33 -4.51 10.05
CA VAL A 75 -9.46 -3.58 9.88
C VAL A 75 -9.39 -2.90 8.52
N TYR A 76 -8.22 -2.39 8.12
CA TYR A 76 -8.00 -1.79 6.80
C TYR A 76 -8.47 -2.71 5.67
N LEU A 77 -8.01 -3.97 5.68
CA LEU A 77 -8.34 -4.92 4.62
C LEU A 77 -9.80 -5.33 4.60
N ASN A 78 -10.52 -5.23 5.71
CA ASN A 78 -11.95 -5.54 5.80
C ASN A 78 -12.85 -4.38 5.36
N VAL A 79 -12.39 -3.13 5.48
CA VAL A 79 -13.21 -1.95 5.19
C VAL A 79 -12.87 -1.27 3.87
N ILE A 80 -11.74 -1.61 3.26
CA ILE A 80 -11.37 -1.01 1.98
C ILE A 80 -12.16 -1.60 0.81
N GLU A 81 -12.51 -0.74 -0.13
CA GLU A 81 -13.16 -1.10 -1.38
C GLU A 81 -12.14 -1.66 -2.38
N PHE A 82 -12.43 -2.85 -2.93
CA PHE A 82 -11.62 -3.52 -3.95
C PHE A 82 -12.19 -3.38 -5.37
N GLY A 83 -13.43 -2.93 -5.49
CA GLY A 83 -14.14 -2.63 -6.72
C GLY A 83 -15.53 -2.11 -6.38
N ASP A 84 -16.32 -1.74 -7.39
CA ASP A 84 -17.62 -1.09 -7.20
C ASP A 84 -18.55 -1.88 -6.26
N GLY A 85 -18.73 -1.35 -5.04
CA GLY A 85 -19.56 -1.99 -4.01
C GLY A 85 -18.97 -3.22 -3.31
N VAL A 86 -17.72 -3.61 -3.63
CA VAL A 86 -17.06 -4.79 -3.05
C VAL A 86 -16.07 -4.35 -1.97
N TYR A 87 -16.50 -4.49 -0.71
CA TYR A 87 -15.73 -4.10 0.47
C TYR A 87 -15.15 -5.31 1.18
N GLY A 88 -13.86 -5.24 1.49
CA GLY A 88 -13.16 -6.27 2.24
C GLY A 88 -12.43 -7.29 1.37
N CYS A 89 -11.31 -7.79 1.88
CA CYS A 89 -10.46 -8.71 1.13
C CYS A 89 -11.11 -10.08 0.92
N GLU A 90 -11.90 -10.58 1.87
CA GLU A 90 -12.61 -11.85 1.72
C GLU A 90 -13.68 -11.75 0.63
N ALA A 91 -14.51 -10.72 0.66
CA ALA A 91 -15.53 -10.49 -0.37
C ALA A 91 -14.88 -10.37 -1.75
N ALA A 92 -13.83 -9.57 -1.88
CA ALA A 92 -13.09 -9.43 -3.13
C ALA A 92 -12.45 -10.73 -3.64
N ALA A 93 -11.93 -11.58 -2.74
CA ALA A 93 -11.38 -12.88 -3.10
C ALA A 93 -12.45 -13.83 -3.64
N GLN A 94 -13.64 -13.85 -3.02
CA GLN A 94 -14.75 -14.68 -3.46
C GLN A 94 -15.33 -14.18 -4.79
N ASP A 95 -15.57 -12.87 -4.90
CA ASP A 95 -16.22 -12.26 -6.06
C ASP A 95 -15.34 -12.32 -7.32
N TYR A 96 -14.05 -12.02 -7.20
CA TYR A 96 -13.17 -11.89 -8.37
C TYR A 96 -12.27 -13.09 -8.64
N LEU A 97 -11.94 -13.87 -7.61
CA LEU A 97 -10.99 -14.99 -7.72
C LEU A 97 -11.63 -16.35 -7.41
N HIS A 98 -12.88 -16.37 -6.95
CA HIS A 98 -13.64 -17.56 -6.59
C HIS A 98 -12.91 -18.45 -5.57
N LYS A 99 -12.26 -17.81 -4.59
CA LYS A 99 -11.49 -18.44 -3.52
C LYS A 99 -11.77 -17.75 -2.19
N SER A 100 -11.62 -18.48 -1.08
CA SER A 100 -11.52 -17.81 0.21
C SER A 100 -10.19 -17.04 0.32
N ALA A 101 -10.13 -15.93 1.07
CA ALA A 101 -8.88 -15.18 1.26
C ALA A 101 -7.76 -16.05 1.86
N LYS A 102 -8.13 -17.07 2.65
CA LYS A 102 -7.18 -18.04 3.23
C LYS A 102 -6.47 -18.90 2.16
N GLN A 103 -7.07 -19.05 0.98
CA GLN A 103 -6.56 -19.85 -0.13
C GLN A 103 -5.83 -19.01 -1.19
N LEU A 104 -5.67 -17.71 -0.96
CA LEU A 104 -4.98 -16.83 -1.90
C LEU A 104 -3.52 -17.24 -2.03
N THR A 105 -3.07 -17.37 -3.27
CA THR A 105 -1.65 -17.50 -3.55
C THR A 105 -0.96 -16.14 -3.37
N ALA A 106 0.37 -16.13 -3.26
CA ALA A 106 1.10 -14.87 -3.24
C ALA A 106 0.86 -14.02 -4.50
N SER A 107 0.59 -14.67 -5.63
CA SER A 107 0.24 -14.00 -6.89
C SER A 107 -1.11 -13.30 -6.78
N ASP A 108 -2.10 -13.96 -6.18
CA ASP A 108 -3.43 -13.40 -5.95
C ASP A 108 -3.35 -12.21 -4.99
N ALA A 109 -2.64 -12.37 -3.87
CA ALA A 109 -2.43 -11.29 -2.89
C ALA A 109 -1.70 -10.08 -3.50
N ALA A 110 -0.70 -10.31 -4.34
CA ALA A 110 0.00 -9.24 -5.07
C ALA A 110 -0.94 -8.49 -6.01
N LEU A 111 -1.80 -9.21 -6.75
CA LEU A 111 -2.78 -8.60 -7.63
C LEU A 111 -3.76 -7.71 -6.86
N MET A 112 -4.35 -8.25 -5.79
CA MET A 112 -5.28 -7.52 -4.93
C MET A 112 -4.64 -6.25 -4.35
N GLY A 113 -3.40 -6.33 -3.86
CA GLY A 113 -2.68 -5.18 -3.33
C GLY A 113 -2.40 -4.08 -4.37
N ILE A 114 -2.22 -4.42 -5.65
CA ILE A 114 -1.97 -3.46 -6.74
C ILE A 114 -3.23 -2.71 -7.15
N VAL A 115 -4.40 -3.29 -6.93
CA VAL A 115 -5.69 -2.70 -7.31
C VAL A 115 -6.13 -1.61 -6.32
N LEU A 116 -5.80 -1.76 -5.04
CA LEU A 116 -6.20 -0.84 -3.95
C LEU A 116 -5.98 0.67 -4.18
N PRO A 117 -4.92 1.14 -4.87
CA PRO A 117 -4.77 2.57 -5.14
C PRO A 117 -5.84 3.15 -6.07
N SER A 118 -6.50 2.33 -6.89
CA SER A 118 -7.54 2.77 -7.82
C SER A 118 -8.48 1.61 -8.19
N PRO A 119 -9.28 1.11 -7.23
CA PRO A 119 -10.08 -0.10 -7.38
C PRO A 119 -11.15 0.00 -8.49
N LEU A 120 -11.72 1.19 -8.69
CA LEU A 120 -12.68 1.44 -9.77
C LEU A 120 -12.05 1.48 -11.17
N LYS A 121 -10.72 1.59 -11.27
CA LYS A 121 -9.99 1.66 -12.55
C LYS A 121 -9.23 0.38 -12.88
N PHE A 122 -8.83 -0.38 -11.87
CA PHE A 122 -8.03 -1.58 -12.02
C PHE A 122 -8.89 -2.80 -11.72
N SER A 123 -8.97 -3.74 -12.67
CA SER A 123 -9.78 -4.95 -12.50
C SER A 123 -8.94 -6.10 -11.97
N ILE A 124 -9.46 -6.79 -10.95
CA ILE A 124 -8.92 -8.07 -10.45
C ILE A 124 -9.32 -9.20 -11.40
N ALA A 125 -10.59 -9.23 -11.85
CA ALA A 125 -11.10 -10.24 -12.75
C ALA A 125 -10.44 -10.21 -14.14
N SER A 126 -10.17 -9.01 -14.66
CA SER A 126 -9.61 -8.79 -16.00
C SER A 126 -8.40 -7.84 -15.97
N PRO A 127 -7.24 -8.26 -15.42
CA PRO A 127 -6.09 -7.39 -15.25
C PRO A 127 -5.42 -7.08 -16.58
N SER A 128 -5.26 -5.79 -16.86
CA SER A 128 -4.57 -5.30 -18.06
C SER A 128 -3.09 -5.69 -18.07
N PRO A 129 -2.41 -5.63 -19.24
CA PRO A 129 -0.97 -5.90 -19.32
C PRO A 129 -0.13 -5.06 -18.35
N TYR A 130 -0.53 -3.81 -18.11
CA TYR A 130 0.09 -2.93 -17.13
C TYR A 130 0.00 -3.48 -15.70
N ILE A 131 -1.19 -3.96 -15.30
CA ILE A 131 -1.41 -4.52 -13.97
C ILE A 131 -0.63 -5.82 -13.80
N ARG A 132 -0.59 -6.69 -14.81
CA ARG A 132 0.22 -7.91 -14.79
C ARG A 132 1.71 -7.62 -14.65
N GLY A 133 2.21 -6.61 -15.36
CA GLY A 133 3.60 -6.16 -15.21
C GLY A 133 3.91 -5.69 -13.78
N ARG A 134 3.00 -4.95 -13.16
CA ARG A 134 3.12 -4.56 -11.75
C ARG A 134 3.01 -5.74 -10.80
N GLN A 135 2.17 -6.72 -11.08
CA GLN A 135 2.00 -7.94 -10.28
C GLN A 135 3.30 -8.72 -10.24
N ALA A 136 3.94 -8.92 -11.39
CA ALA A 136 5.25 -9.56 -11.48
C ALA A 136 6.33 -8.80 -10.68
N TRP A 137 6.34 -7.47 -10.80
CA TRP A 137 7.27 -6.64 -10.02
C TRP A 137 7.02 -6.76 -8.51
N CYS A 138 5.76 -6.71 -8.07
CA CYS A 138 5.38 -6.86 -6.67
C CYS A 138 5.79 -8.22 -6.11
N LEU A 139 5.56 -9.30 -6.87
CA LEU A 139 6.02 -10.65 -6.52
C LEU A 139 7.54 -10.72 -6.37
N GLN A 140 8.29 -10.06 -7.25
CA GLN A 140 9.75 -9.99 -7.14
C GLN A 140 10.16 -9.27 -5.84
N GLN A 141 9.47 -8.19 -5.47
CA GLN A 141 9.72 -7.51 -4.20
C GLN A 141 9.39 -8.44 -3.03
N MET A 142 8.22 -9.08 -3.00
CA MET A 142 7.83 -10.01 -1.94
C MET A 142 8.89 -11.11 -1.74
N LYS A 143 9.42 -11.66 -2.84
CA LYS A 143 10.52 -12.64 -2.81
C LYS A 143 11.79 -12.08 -2.19
N TYR A 144 12.19 -10.87 -2.60
CA TYR A 144 13.35 -10.19 -2.02
C TYR A 144 13.20 -9.98 -0.49
N TRP A 145 11.98 -9.75 -0.01
CA TRP A 145 11.68 -9.60 1.41
C TRP A 145 11.39 -10.91 2.15
N GLY A 146 11.48 -12.06 1.48
CA GLY A 146 11.36 -13.39 2.10
C GLY A 146 9.95 -14.01 2.11
N MET A 147 8.97 -13.42 1.42
CA MET A 147 7.59 -13.94 1.27
C MET A 147 6.77 -14.10 2.56
N HIS A 148 7.26 -13.61 3.70
CA HIS A 148 6.58 -13.68 4.98
C HIS A 148 6.48 -12.29 5.60
N LEU A 149 5.36 -12.01 6.27
CA LEU A 149 5.20 -10.81 7.08
C LEU A 149 5.76 -11.09 8.47
N ASN A 150 6.82 -10.36 8.85
CA ASN A 150 7.33 -10.38 10.21
C ASN A 150 7.08 -9.01 10.85
N TYR A 151 5.98 -8.89 11.60
CA TYR A 151 5.60 -7.65 12.29
C TYR A 151 6.63 -7.24 13.36
N ASN A 152 7.33 -8.21 13.96
CA ASN A 152 8.26 -8.03 15.07
C ASN A 152 9.68 -7.68 14.61
N LYS A 153 9.99 -7.80 13.30
CA LYS A 153 11.32 -7.50 12.72
C LYS A 153 11.80 -6.07 13.01
N TYR A 154 10.88 -5.15 13.28
CA TYR A 154 11.18 -3.76 13.59
C TYR A 154 10.99 -3.39 15.07
N ASP A 155 10.65 -4.35 15.93
CA ASP A 155 10.53 -4.16 17.38
C ASP A 155 11.81 -4.53 18.15
N LYS A 156 12.84 -5.06 17.46
CA LYS A 156 14.16 -5.31 18.01
C LYS A 156 15.21 -4.39 17.39
N LYS A 157 15.99 -3.72 18.24
CA LYS A 157 17.31 -3.19 17.89
C LYS A 157 18.25 -4.37 17.62
N GLU A 158 18.12 -5.02 16.48
CA GLU A 158 19.17 -5.90 15.96
C GLU A 158 20.06 -5.07 15.01
N PRO A 159 21.39 -5.24 15.07
CA PRO A 159 22.29 -4.51 14.18
C PRO A 159 21.98 -4.89 12.73
N GLU A 160 21.97 -3.89 11.84
CA GLU A 160 21.67 -4.09 10.43
C GLU A 160 22.64 -5.14 9.84
N ALA A 161 22.14 -6.34 9.57
CA ALA A 161 22.85 -7.28 8.71
C ALA A 161 22.98 -6.61 7.33
N GLU A 162 24.23 -6.44 6.86
CA GLU A 162 24.56 -5.83 5.58
C GLU A 162 23.69 -6.42 4.46
N LYS A 163 22.83 -5.57 3.88
CA LYS A 163 22.09 -5.93 2.68
C LYS A 163 23.11 -6.12 1.55
N PRO A 164 23.13 -7.26 0.85
CA PRO A 164 24.05 -7.45 -0.26
C PRO A 164 23.77 -6.40 -1.33
N LEU A 165 24.82 -5.64 -1.68
CA LEU A 165 24.76 -4.60 -2.72
C LEU A 165 24.25 -5.21 -4.04
N PRO A 166 23.43 -4.47 -4.80
CA PRO A 166 23.00 -4.92 -6.11
C PRO A 166 24.23 -5.14 -7.01
N LYS A 167 24.36 -6.36 -7.55
CA LYS A 167 25.45 -6.69 -8.48
C LYS A 167 25.38 -5.72 -9.66
N LYS A 168 26.44 -4.91 -9.84
CA LYS A 168 26.62 -4.06 -11.03
C LYS A 168 26.48 -4.93 -12.27
N ARG A 169 25.50 -4.61 -13.13
CA ARG A 169 25.46 -5.16 -14.48
C ARG A 169 26.75 -4.74 -15.18
N LYS A 170 27.61 -5.71 -15.52
CA LYS A 170 28.74 -5.46 -16.41
C LYS A 170 28.15 -5.01 -17.76
N SER A 171 28.40 -3.76 -18.13
CA SER A 171 28.22 -3.30 -19.51
C SER A 171 29.15 -4.14 -20.38
N LYS A 172 28.58 -5.00 -21.24
CA LYS A 172 29.32 -5.55 -22.36
C LYS A 172 29.51 -4.41 -23.35
N SER A 173 30.73 -3.87 -23.44
CA SER A 173 31.18 -3.13 -24.60
C SER A 173 31.37 -4.14 -25.73
N SER A 174 30.48 -4.13 -26.71
CA SER A 174 30.71 -4.74 -28.01
C SER A 174 31.61 -3.81 -28.82
N SER A 175 32.79 -4.31 -29.19
CA SER A 175 33.58 -3.83 -30.33
C SER A 175 32.88 -4.14 -31.65
#